data_AF-A0A078IYV9-F1
#
_entry.id   AF-A0A078IYV9-F1
#
_cell.length_a   1.000
_cell.length_b   1.000
_cell.length_c   1.000
_cell.angle_alpha   90.00
_cell.angle_beta   90.00
_cell.angle_gamma   90.00
#
_symmetry.space_group_name_H-M   'P 1'
#
loop_
_entity.id
_entity.type
_entity.pdbx_description
1 polymer ?
#
loop_
_entity_poly.entity_id
_entity_poly.type
_entity_poly.pdbx_seq_one_letter_code
_entity_poly.pdbx_strand_id
1 'polypeptide(L)'
;MVPLWKHYCAEASGLVYVVDSRDRERMEETKSFLYMVMDEGKVPDNMAVLVYANKHEVPGAMSASEISNELDLASLRQRNWQRN
;
A
#
# COMPACT_ATOMS: atom_id res chain seq x y z
N MET A 1 14.00 17.99 1.55
CA MET A 1 13.82 17.41 0.21
C MET A 1 12.40 16.83 0.17
N VAL A 2 11.58 17.22 -0.80
CA VAL A 2 10.21 16.65 -0.91
C VAL A 2 10.34 15.24 -1.47
N PRO A 3 9.71 14.22 -0.87
CA PRO A 3 9.74 12.87 -1.42
C PRO A 3 9.17 12.83 -2.85
N LEU A 4 9.91 12.22 -3.78
CA LEU A 4 9.55 12.19 -5.20
C LEU A 4 8.16 11.60 -5.47
N TRP A 5 7.70 10.64 -4.66
CA TRP A 5 6.41 9.99 -4.83
C TRP A 5 5.24 11.00 -4.82
N LYS A 6 5.35 12.11 -4.08
CA LYS A 6 4.32 13.16 -4.05
C LYS A 6 4.08 13.82 -5.40
N HIS A 7 5.10 13.85 -6.27
CA HIS A 7 5.01 14.46 -7.60
C HIS A 7 4.44 13.50 -8.66
N TYR A 8 4.61 12.19 -8.47
CA TYR A 8 4.21 11.20 -9.47
C TYR A 8 2.82 10.60 -9.19
N CYS A 9 2.36 10.57 -7.93
CA CYS A 9 1.09 9.94 -7.58
C CYS A 9 -0.13 10.66 -8.15
N ALA A 10 -0.09 11.98 -8.34
CA ALA A 10 -1.24 12.77 -8.79
C ALA A 10 -1.64 12.49 -10.25
N GLU A 11 -0.69 12.09 -11.10
CA GLU A 11 -0.91 11.80 -12.53
C GLU A 11 -0.90 10.31 -12.84
N ALA A 12 -0.65 9.46 -11.83
CA ALA A 12 -0.56 8.03 -12.00
C ALA A 12 -1.94 7.41 -12.27
N SER A 13 -1.99 6.43 -13.18
CA SER A 13 -3.20 5.62 -13.41
C SER A 13 -3.32 4.44 -12.41
N GLY A 14 -2.26 4.16 -11.66
CA GLY A 14 -2.20 3.06 -10.71
C GLY A 14 -0.95 3.12 -9.83
N LEU A 15 -1.01 2.50 -8.65
CA LEU A 15 0.10 2.36 -7.71
C LEU A 15 0.47 0.89 -7.60
N VAL A 16 1.76 0.58 -7.77
CA VAL A 16 2.32 -0.72 -7.39
C VAL A 16 3.09 -0.53 -6.10
N TYR A 17 2.61 -1.17 -5.03
CA TYR A 17 3.22 -1.13 -3.72
C TYR A 17 3.91 -2.45 -3.42
N VAL A 18 5.25 -2.45 -3.48
CA VAL A 18 6.06 -3.66 -3.33
C VAL A 18 6.45 -3.85 -1.87
N VAL A 19 6.16 -5.03 -1.31
CA VAL A 19 6.44 -5.38 0.08
C VAL A 19 7.45 -6.53 0.13
N ASP A 20 8.41 -6.47 1.05
CA ASP A 20 9.27 -7.61 1.36
C ASP A 20 8.47 -8.61 2.21
N SER A 21 8.07 -9.73 1.59
CA SER A 21 7.18 -10.71 2.24
C SER A 21 7.84 -11.43 3.41
N ARG A 22 9.16 -11.32 3.59
CA ARG A 22 9.85 -11.95 4.72
C ARG A 22 9.96 -11.04 5.93
N ASP A 23 9.71 -9.74 5.76
CA ASP A 23 9.98 -8.74 6.78
C ASP A 23 8.74 -8.41 7.62
N ARG A 24 8.41 -9.33 8.52
CA ARG A 24 7.24 -9.20 9.41
C ARG A 24 7.38 -8.03 10.38
N GLU A 25 8.60 -7.71 10.81
CA GLU A 25 8.88 -6.66 11.80
C GLU A 25 8.57 -5.25 11.27
N ARG A 26 8.65 -5.05 9.96
CA ARG A 26 8.41 -3.75 9.29
C ARG A 26 7.02 -3.60 8.68
N MET A 27 6.09 -4.50 8.98
CA MET A 27 4.75 -4.43 8.39
C MET A 27 3.95 -3.21 8.85
N GLU A 28 4.07 -2.81 10.12
CA GLU A 28 3.38 -1.62 10.62
C GLU A 28 3.93 -0.31 10.03
N GLU A 29 5.25 -0.24 9.85
CA GLU A 29 5.90 0.89 9.16
C GLU A 29 5.44 0.99 7.71
N THR A 30 5.44 -0.16 7.01
CA THR A 30 4.99 -0.32 5.63
C THR A 30 3.52 0.08 5.48
N LYS A 31 2.64 -0.37 6.38
CA LYS A 31 1.24 0.03 6.44
C LYS A 31 1.10 1.55 6.61
N SER A 32 1.78 2.12 7.60
CA SER A 32 1.72 3.55 7.89
C SER A 32 2.15 4.38 6.67
N PHE A 33 3.21 3.95 5.99
CA PHE A 33 3.68 4.58 4.77
C PHE A 33 2.66 4.49 3.63
N LEU A 34 2.07 3.32 3.39
CA LEU A 34 1.01 3.16 2.38
C LEU A 34 -0.14 4.13 2.64
N TYR A 35 -0.63 4.22 3.88
CA TYR A 35 -1.73 5.13 4.23
C TYR A 35 -1.35 6.60 4.06
N MET A 36 -0.13 6.97 4.44
CA MET A 36 0.40 8.32 4.21
C MET A 36 0.49 8.64 2.71
N VAL A 37 0.92 7.69 1.86
CA VAL A 37 0.98 7.89 0.40
C VAL A 37 -0.41 8.10 -0.18
N MET A 38 -1.40 7.30 0.26
CA MET A 38 -2.79 7.44 -0.19
C MET A 38 -3.39 8.80 0.21
N ASP A 39 -3.05 9.32 1.40
CA ASP A 39 -3.61 10.58 1.92
C ASP A 39 -2.89 11.83 1.35
N GLU A 40 -1.56 11.88 1.47
CA GLU A 40 -0.77 13.05 1.07
C GLU A 40 -0.43 13.08 -0.43
N GLY A 41 -0.44 11.93 -1.08
CA GLY A 41 -0.10 11.79 -2.51
C GLY A 41 -1.20 12.26 -3.44
N LYS A 42 -2.35 12.68 -2.88
CA LYS A 42 -3.57 13.02 -3.63
C LYS A 42 -3.94 11.92 -4.62
N VAL A 43 -3.75 10.67 -4.21
CA VAL A 43 -4.09 9.50 -5.02
C VAL A 43 -5.58 9.56 -5.29
N PRO A 44 -6.03 9.54 -6.56
CA PRO A 44 -7.45 9.53 -6.88
C PRO A 44 -8.15 8.34 -6.22
N ASP A 45 -9.37 8.54 -5.70
CA ASP A 45 -10.14 7.49 -5.01
C ASP A 45 -10.39 6.25 -5.90
N ASN A 46 -10.40 6.44 -7.22
CA ASN A 46 -10.59 5.38 -8.22
C ASN A 46 -9.29 4.74 -8.71
N MET A 47 -8.12 5.15 -8.19
CA MET A 47 -6.84 4.63 -8.65
C MET A 47 -6.65 3.17 -8.21
N ALA A 48 -6.28 2.30 -9.14
CA ALA A 48 -5.99 0.91 -8.83
C ALA A 48 -4.69 0.80 -8.02
N VAL A 49 -4.72 0.06 -6.91
CA VAL A 49 -3.54 -0.25 -6.11
C VAL A 49 -3.26 -1.75 -6.18
N LEU A 50 -2.07 -2.11 -6.62
CA LEU A 50 -1.55 -3.48 -6.60
C LEU A 50 -0.50 -3.59 -5.49
N VAL A 51 -0.76 -4.45 -4.50
CA VAL A 51 0.27 -4.85 -3.52
C VAL A 51 1.00 -6.08 -4.05
N TYR A 52 2.31 -5.97 -4.24
CA TYR A 52 3.15 -7.06 -4.74
C TYR A 52 4.02 -7.63 -3.61
N ALA A 53 3.76 -8.89 -3.27
CA ALA A 53 4.49 -9.66 -2.26
C ALA A 53 5.83 -10.16 -2.83
N ASN A 54 6.90 -9.39 -2.64
CA ASN A 54 8.23 -9.72 -3.13
C ASN A 54 8.94 -10.73 -2.21
N LYS A 55 9.87 -11.53 -2.75
CA LYS A 55 10.62 -12.59 -2.01
C LYS A 55 9.74 -13.72 -1.44
N HIS A 56 8.62 -14.01 -2.11
CA HIS A 56 7.65 -15.03 -1.67
C HIS A 56 8.21 -16.46 -1.70
N GLU A 57 9.30 -16.69 -2.43
CA GLU A 57 9.99 -17.97 -2.57
C GLU A 57 10.81 -18.37 -1.33
N VAL A 58 11.12 -17.43 -0.43
CA VAL A 58 11.99 -17.66 0.73
C VAL A 58 11.20 -18.27 1.89
N PRO A 59 11.74 -19.27 2.63
CA PRO A 59 11.09 -19.80 3.82
C PRO A 59 10.73 -18.70 4.84
N GLY A 60 9.52 -18.78 5.38
CA GLY A 60 9.00 -17.81 6.34
C GLY A 60 8.36 -16.56 5.70
N ALA A 61 8.33 -16.46 4.37
CA ALA A 61 7.58 -15.42 3.68
C ALA A 61 6.09 -15.48 4.04
N MET A 62 5.49 -14.31 4.22
CA MET A 62 4.07 -14.13 4.41
C MET A 62 3.32 -14.47 3.13
N SER A 63 2.17 -15.12 3.30
CA SER A 63 1.18 -15.27 2.25
C SER A 63 0.53 -13.93 1.88
N ALA A 64 -0.07 -13.86 0.70
CA ALA A 64 -0.83 -12.68 0.28
C ALA A 64 -1.97 -12.34 1.26
N SER A 65 -2.58 -13.35 1.90
CA SER A 65 -3.63 -13.13 2.89
C SER A 65 -3.09 -12.50 4.18
N GLU A 66 -1.92 -12.94 4.65
CA GLU A 66 -1.25 -12.33 5.81
C GLU A 66 -0.90 -10.86 5.51
N ILE A 67 -0.26 -10.59 4.37
CA ILE A 67 0.09 -9.22 3.96
C ILE A 67 -1.17 -8.35 3.84
N SER A 68 -2.25 -8.88 3.27
CA SER A 68 -3.51 -8.13 3.16
C SER A 68 -4.11 -7.77 4.52
N ASN A 69 -3.97 -8.65 5.52
CA ASN A 69 -4.46 -8.42 6.87
C ASN A 69 -3.58 -7.44 7.63
N GLU A 70 -2.25 -7.63 7.59
CA GLU A 70 -1.27 -6.74 8.24
C GLU A 70 -1.38 -5.31 7.71
N LEU A 71 -1.52 -5.14 6.39
CA LEU A 71 -1.72 -3.82 5.77
C LEU A 71 -3.14 -3.28 5.90
N ASP A 72 -4.10 -4.04 6.44
CA ASP A 72 -5.51 -3.66 6.59
C ASP A 72 -6.13 -3.14 5.26
N LEU A 73 -5.86 -3.83 4.15
CA LEU A 73 -6.29 -3.41 2.81
C LEU A 73 -7.83 -3.35 2.67
N ALA A 74 -8.56 -4.09 3.52
CA ALA A 74 -10.02 -4.04 3.56
C ALA A 74 -10.53 -2.63 3.94
N SER A 75 -9.87 -1.95 4.87
CA SER A 75 -10.22 -0.59 5.30
C SER A 75 -9.89 0.45 4.24
N LEU A 76 -8.84 0.24 3.43
CA LEU A 76 -8.55 1.07 2.27
C LEU A 76 -9.64 0.94 1.19
N ARG A 77 -10.19 -0.27 0.98
CA ARG A 77 -11.29 -0.50 0.02
C ARG A 77 -12.59 0.20 0.43
N GLN A 78 -12.81 0.40 1.72
CA GLN A 78 -13.99 1.08 2.27
C GLN A 78 -13.91 2.61 2.19
N ARG A 79 -12.80 3.21 1.71
CA ARG A 79 -12.73 4.67 1.47
C ARG A 79 -13.71 5.17 0.41
N ASN A 80 -14.42 4.28 -0.28
CA ASN A 80 -15.59 4.64 -1.08
C ASN A 80 -16.78 5.10 -0.19
N TRP A 81 -16.85 6.42 0.02
CA TRP A 81 -18.07 7.23 0.06
C TRP A 81 -18.96 7.17 1.33
N GLN A 82 -18.63 8.00 2.33
CA GLN A 82 -19.61 8.88 2.98
C GLN A 82 -19.00 10.27 3.21
N ARG A 83 -19.12 11.14 2.21
CA ARG A 83 -19.11 12.59 2.43
C ARG A 83 -20.36 13.17 1.77
N ASN A 84 -21.24 13.68 2.63
CA ASN A 84 -22.21 14.72 2.26
C ASN A 84 -21.47 16.02 1.90
#